data_AF-A0A920KEG3-F1
#
_entry.id   AF-A0A920KEG3-F1
#
_cell.length_a   1.000
_cell.length_b   1.000
_cell.length_c   1.000
_cell.angle_alpha   90.00
_cell.angle_beta   90.00
_cell.angle_gamma   90.00
#
_symmetry.space_group_name_H-M   'P 1'
#
loop_
_entity.id
_entity.type
_entity.pdbx_description
1 polymer ?
#
loop_
_entity_poly.entity_id
_entity_poly.type
_entity_poly.pdbx_seq_one_letter_code
_entity_poly.pdbx_strand_id
1 'polypeptide(L)'
;MMYGIHIGIVYFPFWIGLGITVYGAAYFFVHDLFIHQRLKVLKNTKNKYLLGIRRGHKVHHKKLTKQDGECFGMLLVPYKYFKLYK
;
A
#
# COMPACT_ATOMS: atom_id res chain seq x y z
N MET A 1 31.43 1.03 4.09
CA MET A 1 30.02 1.03 3.62
C MET A 1 29.86 0.49 2.20
N MET A 2 30.81 0.71 1.27
CA MET A 2 30.70 0.25 -0.13
C MET A 2 30.91 -1.26 -0.38
N TYR A 3 31.64 -1.97 0.48
CA TYR A 3 31.87 -3.42 0.32
C TYR A 3 30.57 -4.23 0.44
N GLY A 4 29.71 -3.93 1.41
CA GLY A 4 28.46 -4.67 1.59
C GLY A 4 27.47 -4.56 0.43
N ILE A 5 27.45 -3.42 -0.27
CA ILE A 5 26.62 -3.21 -1.47
C ILE A 5 27.22 -3.94 -2.67
N HIS A 6 28.53 -3.85 -2.89
CA HIS A 6 29.21 -4.55 -3.99
C HIS A 6 29.08 -6.06 -3.88
N ILE A 7 29.21 -6.60 -2.66
CA ILE A 7 28.98 -8.02 -2.38
C ILE A 7 27.48 -8.28 -2.56
N GLY A 8 26.61 -7.55 -1.86
CA GLY A 8 25.15 -7.75 -1.91
C GLY A 8 24.56 -7.80 -3.32
N ILE A 9 24.94 -6.90 -4.23
CA ILE A 9 24.42 -6.86 -5.60
C ILE A 9 24.61 -8.19 -6.36
N VAL A 10 25.70 -8.92 -6.08
CA VAL A 10 26.00 -10.22 -6.71
C VAL A 10 25.19 -11.37 -6.09
N TYR A 11 24.67 -11.18 -4.87
CA TYR A 11 24.03 -12.23 -4.09
C TYR A 11 22.51 -12.15 -4.19
N PHE A 12 21.89 -13.22 -4.68
CA PHE A 12 20.44 -13.32 -4.84
C PHE A 12 19.61 -12.93 -3.58
N PRO A 13 20.00 -13.31 -2.34
CA PRO A 13 19.26 -12.92 -1.14
C PRO A 13 19.17 -11.41 -0.90
N PHE A 14 20.15 -10.63 -1.35
CA PHE A 14 20.10 -9.16 -1.25
C PHE A 14 18.91 -8.60 -2.01
N TRP A 15 18.63 -9.12 -3.20
CA TRP A 15 17.49 -8.69 -4.03
C TRP A 15 16.15 -9.09 -3.43
N ILE A 16 16.07 -10.25 -2.75
CA ILE A 16 14.88 -10.65 -1.99
C ILE A 16 14.64 -9.67 -0.85
N GLY A 17 15.68 -9.39 -0.05
CA GLY A 17 15.62 -8.44 1.05
C GLY A 17 15.21 -7.04 0.56
N LEU A 18 15.83 -6.58 -0.52
CA LEU A 18 15.50 -5.31 -1.16
C LEU A 18 14.05 -5.27 -1.63
N GLY A 19 13.55 -6.34 -2.25
CA GLY A 19 12.15 -6.47 -2.66
C GLY A 19 11.18 -6.37 -1.48
N ILE A 20 11.46 -7.08 -0.38
CA ILE A 20 10.66 -7.01 0.85
C ILE A 20 10.69 -5.60 1.45
N THR A 21 11.88 -4.97 1.49
CA THR A 21 12.03 -3.59 2.01
C THR A 21 11.25 -2.60 1.17
N VAL A 22 11.34 -2.67 -0.16
CA VAL A 22 10.61 -1.78 -1.07
C VAL A 22 9.10 -2.01 -0.93
N TYR A 23 8.65 -3.27 -0.84
CA TYR A 23 7.25 -3.59 -0.60
C TYR A 23 6.75 -3.03 0.73
N GLY A 24 7.51 -3.24 1.81
CA GLY A 24 7.18 -2.71 3.14
C GLY A 24 7.16 -1.19 3.18
N ALA A 25 8.12 -0.53 2.52
CA ALA A 25 8.14 0.92 2.38
C ALA A 25 6.91 1.43 1.61
N ALA A 26 6.60 0.84 0.46
CA ALA A 26 5.41 1.20 -0.32
C ALA A 26 4.12 0.99 0.49
N TYR A 27 4.03 -0.11 1.24
CA TYR A 27 2.93 -0.39 2.16
C TYR A 27 2.81 0.73 3.19
N PHE A 28 3.89 1.05 3.91
CA PHE A 28 3.90 2.11 4.91
C PHE A 28 3.49 3.47 4.33
N PHE A 29 4.04 3.87 3.18
CA PHE A 29 3.69 5.14 2.55
C PHE A 29 2.21 5.18 2.13
N VAL A 30 1.68 4.13 1.49
CA VAL A 30 0.27 4.12 1.08
C VAL A 30 -0.66 4.11 2.31
N HIS A 31 -0.33 3.35 3.33
CA HIS A 31 -1.12 3.25 4.56
C HIS A 31 -1.10 4.55 5.38
N ASP A 32 0.07 4.99 5.82
CA ASP A 32 0.21 6.06 6.80
C ASP A 32 0.13 7.45 6.14
N LEU A 33 0.71 7.60 4.95
CA LEU A 33 0.76 8.88 4.25
C LEU A 33 -0.55 9.14 3.50
N PHE A 34 -1.02 8.17 2.71
CA PHE A 34 -2.12 8.41 1.78
C PHE A 34 -3.50 8.08 2.37
N ILE A 35 -3.63 6.92 3.03
CA ILE A 35 -4.90 6.46 3.60
C ILE A 35 -5.18 7.16 4.93
N HIS A 36 -4.25 7.08 5.89
CA HIS A 36 -4.38 7.69 7.21
C HIS A 36 -4.09 9.20 7.23
N GLN A 37 -3.47 9.74 6.18
CA GLN A 37 -3.16 11.18 6.07
C GLN A 37 -2.32 11.73 7.23
N ARG A 38 -1.40 10.94 7.81
CA ARG A 38 -0.49 11.44 8.87
C ARG A 38 0.35 12.62 8.37
N LEU A 39 0.71 12.61 7.10
CA LEU A 39 1.22 13.78 6.39
C LEU A 39 0.20 14.14 5.31
N LYS A 40 -0.15 15.43 5.18
CA LYS A 40 -1.23 15.91 4.30
C LYS A 40 -0.81 15.94 2.81
N VAL A 41 -0.19 14.88 2.32
CA VAL A 41 0.29 14.73 0.95
C VAL A 41 -0.74 13.93 0.13
N LEU A 42 -0.95 14.29 -1.14
CA LEU A 42 -1.90 13.61 -2.06
C LEU A 42 -3.38 13.57 -1.61
N LYS A 43 -3.79 14.41 -0.65
CA LYS A 43 -5.18 14.48 -0.16
C LYS A 43 -6.21 14.73 -1.26
N ASN A 44 -5.85 15.50 -2.30
CA ASN A 44 -6.71 15.89 -3.41
C ASN A 44 -6.39 15.13 -4.71
N THR A 45 -5.85 13.91 -4.62
CA THR A 45 -5.54 13.14 -5.83
C THR A 45 -6.83 12.79 -6.60
N LYS A 46 -6.81 12.97 -7.93
CA LYS A 46 -7.91 12.59 -8.83
C LYS A 46 -7.72 11.21 -9.44
N ASN A 47 -6.64 10.50 -9.08
CA ASN A 47 -6.34 9.18 -9.62
C ASN A 47 -7.35 8.15 -9.10
N LYS A 48 -8.08 7.50 -10.02
CA LYS A 48 -9.11 6.49 -9.75
C LYS A 48 -8.59 5.33 -8.91
N TYR A 49 -7.35 4.90 -9.16
CA TYR A 49 -6.70 3.83 -8.40
C TYR A 49 -6.55 4.21 -6.93
N LEU A 50 -5.94 5.37 -6.68
CA LEU A 50 -5.72 5.86 -5.32
C LEU A 50 -7.05 6.13 -4.58
N LEU A 51 -8.05 6.68 -5.28
CA LEU A 51 -9.39 6.89 -4.72
C LEU A 51 -10.12 5.58 -4.39
N GLY A 52 -9.95 4.55 -5.23
CA GLY A 52 -10.48 3.21 -5.01
C GLY A 52 -9.88 2.54 -3.77
N ILE A 53 -8.55 2.57 -3.65
CA ILE A 53 -7.81 2.05 -2.49
C ILE A 53 -8.28 2.72 -1.20
N ARG A 54 -8.31 4.05 -1.18
CA ARG A 54 -8.72 4.81 0.01
C ARG A 54 -10.13 4.46 0.47
N ARG A 55 -11.04 4.22 -0.47
CA ARG A 55 -12.42 3.84 -0.17
C ARG A 55 -12.52 2.38 0.31
N GLY A 56 -11.87 1.45 -0.38
CA GLY A 56 -11.84 0.03 0.03
C GLY A 56 -11.29 -0.13 1.45
N HIS A 57 -10.20 0.57 1.76
CA HIS A 57 -9.60 0.54 3.09
C HIS A 57 -10.48 1.24 4.15
N LYS A 58 -11.16 2.34 3.82
CA LYS A 58 -12.14 2.95 4.73
C LYS A 58 -13.31 2.00 5.05
N VAL A 59 -13.76 1.21 4.08
CA VAL A 59 -14.81 0.20 4.30
C VAL A 59 -14.31 -0.92 5.20
N HIS A 60 -13.07 -1.36 5.01
CA HIS A 60 -12.40 -2.31 5.89
C HIS A 60 -12.40 -1.83 7.36
N HIS A 61 -11.95 -0.60 7.62
CA HIS A 61 -11.97 -0.04 8.98
C HIS A 61 -13.36 0.26 9.54
N LYS A 62 -14.39 0.39 8.69
CA LYS A 62 -15.77 0.63 9.15
C LYS A 62 -16.39 -0.64 9.74
N LYS A 63 -15.98 -1.82 9.29
CA LYS A 63 -16.43 -3.12 9.82
C LYS A 63 -15.33 -3.71 10.70
N LEU A 64 -15.46 -3.55 12.01
CA LEU A 64 -14.55 -4.11 13.03
C LEU A 64 -14.88 -5.57 13.38
N THR A 65 -16.01 -6.10 12.90
CA THR A 65 -16.46 -7.47 13.18
C THR A 65 -15.81 -8.47 12.24
N LYS A 66 -15.41 -9.62 12.78
CA LYS A 66 -14.77 -10.72 12.03
C LYS A 66 -15.72 -11.36 11.00
N GLN A 67 -17.02 -11.29 11.24
CA GLN A 67 -18.08 -11.72 10.32
C GLN A 67 -18.38 -10.59 9.32
N ASP A 68 -18.45 -10.92 8.04
CA ASP A 68 -18.67 -10.00 6.89
C ASP A 68 -17.63 -8.89 6.71
N GLY A 69 -16.43 -9.06 7.26
CA GLY A 69 -15.28 -8.17 7.02
C GLY A 69 -14.92 -8.17 5.54
N GLU A 70 -15.02 -7.00 4.90
CA GLU A 70 -14.70 -6.83 3.49
C GLU A 70 -13.35 -6.11 3.33
N CYS A 71 -12.57 -6.52 2.32
CA CYS A 71 -11.37 -5.82 1.82
C CYS A 71 -10.16 -5.76 2.76
N PHE A 72 -9.53 -6.90 3.01
CA PHE A 72 -8.27 -6.97 3.76
C PHE A 72 -7.04 -6.50 2.94
N GLY A 73 -7.16 -6.43 1.62
CA GLY A 73 -6.08 -5.98 0.74
C GLY A 73 -5.94 -4.46 0.74
N MET A 74 -4.71 -3.97 0.91
CA MET A 74 -4.43 -2.52 0.95
C MET A 74 -4.03 -1.96 -0.42
N LEU A 75 -3.02 -2.55 -1.07
CA LEU A 75 -2.59 -2.12 -2.41
C LEU A 75 -3.55 -2.63 -3.50
N LEU A 76 -4.18 -3.76 -3.26
CA LEU A 76 -5.16 -4.37 -4.16
C LEU A 76 -6.49 -4.54 -3.41
N VAL A 77 -7.40 -3.60 -3.63
CA VAL A 77 -8.78 -3.68 -3.15
C VAL A 77 -9.69 -4.29 -4.22
N PRO A 78 -10.85 -4.88 -3.86
CA PRO A 78 -11.77 -5.46 -4.83
C PRO A 78 -12.16 -4.47 -5.94
N TYR A 79 -12.28 -4.98 -7.17
CA TYR A 79 -12.44 -4.15 -8.37
C TYR A 79 -13.66 -3.22 -8.34
N LYS A 80 -14.70 -3.58 -7.56
CA LYS A 80 -15.91 -2.78 -7.32
C LYS A 80 -15.62 -1.35 -6.85
N TYR A 81 -14.51 -1.11 -6.14
CA TYR A 81 -14.18 0.24 -5.64
C TYR A 81 -13.57 1.15 -6.70
N PHE A 82 -12.94 0.60 -7.74
CA PHE A 82 -12.38 1.39 -8.82
C PHE A 82 -13.47 1.81 -9.83
N LYS A 83 -14.48 0.96 -10.08
CA LYS A 83 -15.61 1.27 -10.96
C LYS A 83 -16.47 2.45 -10.51
N LEU A 84 -16.40 2.83 -9.23
CA LEU A 84 -17.13 3.98 -8.67
C LEU A 84 -16.61 5.33 -9.18
N TYR A 85 -15.40 5.36 -9.73
CA TYR A 85 -14.79 6.57 -10.27
C TYR A 85 -14.71 6.44 -11.80
N LYS A 86 -15.63 7.13 -12.50
CA LYS A 86 -15.74 7.09 -13.97
C LYS A 86 -14.67 7.93 -14.65
#